data_AF-A0A7Y6XF02-F1
#
_entry.id   AF-A0A7Y6XF02-F1
#
_cell.length_a   1.000
_cell.length_b   1.000
_cell.length_c   1.000
_cell.angle_alpha   90.00
_cell.angle_beta   90.00
_cell.angle_gamma   90.00
#
_symmetry.space_group_name_H-M   'P 1'
#
loop_
_entity.id
_entity.type
_entity.pdbx_description
1 polymer ?
#
loop_
_entity_poly.entity_id
_entity_poly.type
_entity_poly.pdbx_seq_one_letter_code
_entity_poly.pdbx_strand_id
1 'polypeptide(L)'
;MNRSLFVLVSVVGSLLLSGCGGASAGDSCDEAGTFVCQENVLALECRSGTWREVPCRGPLGCRESDEAVRCDTSGNAAGDACSSSSEGRGLCRQDGKAVLECRQGTLVETATCASCEVDNSEVTCQP
;
A
#
# COMPACT_ATOMS: atom_id res chain seq x y z
N MET A 1 64.05 -1.40 -26.63
CA MET A 1 63.45 -0.46 -25.67
C MET A 1 61.93 -0.60 -25.70
N ASN A 2 61.35 -0.84 -24.54
CA ASN A 2 59.94 -1.09 -24.24
C ASN A 2 59.01 0.02 -24.75
N ARG A 3 57.88 -0.36 -25.35
CA ARG A 3 56.66 0.46 -25.35
C ARG A 3 55.48 -0.42 -24.95
N SER A 4 55.32 -0.55 -23.63
CA SER A 4 54.12 -1.13 -23.01
C SER A 4 52.89 -0.31 -23.42
N LEU A 5 52.04 -0.90 -24.25
CA LEU A 5 50.67 -0.45 -24.45
C LEU A 5 49.81 -1.15 -23.39
N PHE A 6 49.60 -0.49 -22.25
CA PHE A 6 48.61 -0.89 -21.27
C PHE A 6 47.22 -0.66 -21.86
N VAL A 7 46.63 -1.67 -22.48
CA VAL A 7 45.21 -1.68 -22.84
C VAL A 7 44.43 -2.13 -21.61
N LEU A 8 44.01 -1.16 -20.78
CA LEU A 8 43.01 -1.36 -19.74
C LEU A 8 41.65 -1.55 -20.43
N VAL A 9 41.30 -2.80 -20.73
CA VAL A 9 39.92 -3.16 -21.11
C VAL A 9 39.07 -3.15 -19.85
N SER A 10 38.57 -1.98 -19.48
CA SER A 10 37.48 -1.86 -18.51
C SER A 10 36.22 -2.41 -19.17
N VAL A 11 35.93 -3.69 -18.95
CA VAL A 11 34.61 -4.26 -19.22
C VAL A 11 33.67 -3.67 -18.17
N VAL A 12 33.14 -2.48 -18.45
CA VAL A 12 31.98 -1.95 -17.75
C VAL A 12 30.81 -2.83 -18.17
N GLY A 13 30.54 -3.86 -17.38
CA GLY A 13 29.35 -4.69 -17.52
C GLY A 13 28.13 -3.84 -17.24
N SER A 14 27.56 -3.23 -18.28
CA SER A 14 26.24 -2.61 -18.25
C SER A 14 25.19 -3.71 -18.11
N LEU A 15 24.97 -4.16 -16.88
CA LEU A 15 23.76 -4.87 -16.48
C LEU A 15 22.60 -3.88 -16.48
N LEU A 16 22.07 -3.59 -17.68
CA LEU A 16 20.74 -3.02 -17.82
C LEU A 16 19.74 -4.15 -17.58
N LEU A 17 19.49 -4.45 -16.31
CA LEU A 17 18.25 -5.11 -15.92
C LEU A 17 17.13 -4.08 -16.15
N SER A 18 16.56 -4.11 -17.34
CA SER A 18 15.22 -3.56 -17.60
C SER A 18 14.22 -4.38 -16.80
N GLY A 19 14.24 -4.23 -15.47
CA GLY A 19 13.19 -4.72 -14.61
C GLY A 19 11.92 -4.00 -15.01
N CYS A 20 10.84 -4.75 -15.21
CA CYS A 20 9.51 -4.21 -15.43
C CYS A 20 9.16 -3.31 -14.23
N GLY A 21 9.43 -2.01 -14.36
CA GLY A 21 9.54 -1.06 -13.25
C GLY A 21 8.20 -0.45 -12.91
N GLY A 22 7.49 -1.07 -11.97
CA GLY A 22 6.39 -0.43 -11.25
C GLY A 22 6.93 0.44 -10.10
N ALA A 23 6.09 1.33 -9.58
CA ALA A 23 6.41 2.08 -8.38
C ALA A 23 6.64 1.13 -7.19
N SER A 24 7.58 1.50 -6.32
CA SER A 24 7.84 0.78 -5.06
C SER A 24 7.73 1.69 -3.85
N ALA A 25 7.45 1.10 -2.69
CA ALA A 25 7.44 1.83 -1.43
C ALA A 25 8.78 2.54 -1.20
N GLY A 26 8.71 3.83 -0.83
CA GLY A 26 9.90 4.67 -0.63
C GLY A 26 10.39 5.38 -1.90
N ASP A 27 9.94 4.99 -3.09
CA ASP A 27 10.26 5.73 -4.31
C ASP A 27 9.61 7.13 -4.29
N SER A 28 10.21 8.06 -5.02
CA SER A 28 9.64 9.40 -5.19
C SER A 28 8.40 9.37 -6.07
N CYS A 29 7.46 10.27 -5.79
CA CYS A 29 6.24 10.47 -6.57
C CYS A 29 5.86 11.95 -6.59
N ASP A 30 5.27 12.41 -7.68
CA ASP A 30 5.03 13.84 -7.89
C ASP A 30 3.64 14.29 -7.43
N GLU A 31 2.62 13.47 -7.65
CA GLU A 31 1.22 13.84 -7.42
C GLU A 31 0.68 13.20 -6.13
N ALA A 32 0.59 13.99 -5.06
CA ALA A 32 0.07 13.53 -3.78
C ALA A 32 -1.40 13.07 -3.88
N GLY A 33 -1.73 11.99 -3.18
CA GLY A 33 -3.06 11.39 -3.20
C GLY A 33 -3.32 10.50 -4.42
N THR A 34 -2.36 10.34 -5.34
CA THR A 34 -2.42 9.29 -6.35
C THR A 34 -2.21 7.92 -5.75
N PHE A 35 -2.82 6.93 -6.38
CA PHE A 35 -2.70 5.53 -6.01
C PHE A 35 -2.28 4.71 -7.21
N VAL A 36 -1.53 3.64 -6.95
CA VAL A 36 -1.22 2.58 -7.92
C VAL A 36 -1.30 1.23 -7.22
N CYS A 37 -1.70 0.19 -7.92
CA CYS A 37 -1.55 -1.19 -7.45
C CYS A 37 -0.12 -1.64 -7.74
N GLN A 38 0.64 -1.92 -6.69
CA GLN A 38 1.94 -2.59 -6.85
C GLN A 38 1.72 -4.08 -7.12
N GLU A 39 0.77 -4.69 -6.42
CA GLU A 39 0.36 -6.08 -6.58
C GLU A 39 -1.10 -6.27 -6.12
N ASN A 40 -1.64 -7.48 -6.25
CA ASN A 40 -3.05 -7.77 -5.94
C ASN A 40 -3.43 -7.49 -4.49
N VAL A 41 -2.49 -7.46 -3.53
CA VAL A 41 -2.78 -7.26 -2.10
C VAL A 41 -2.18 -5.97 -1.56
N LEU A 42 -1.64 -5.11 -2.42
CA LEU A 42 -0.91 -3.92 -2.01
C LEU A 42 -1.06 -2.79 -3.03
N ALA A 43 -1.66 -1.70 -2.57
CA ALA A 43 -1.60 -0.41 -3.23
C ALA A 43 -0.45 0.42 -2.68
N LEU A 44 0.00 1.40 -3.47
CA LEU A 44 0.83 2.49 -3.02
C LEU A 44 0.03 3.78 -3.12
N GLU A 45 0.16 4.65 -2.12
CA GLU A 45 -0.35 6.02 -2.14
C GLU A 45 0.82 7.00 -2.13
N CYS A 46 0.78 7.99 -3.02
CA CYS A 46 1.77 9.05 -3.00
C CYS A 46 1.47 10.02 -1.83
N ARG A 47 2.32 10.00 -0.79
CA ARG A 47 2.21 10.93 0.35
C ARG A 47 3.51 11.66 0.57
N SER A 48 3.43 12.98 0.62
CA SER A 48 4.59 13.85 0.87
C SER A 48 5.75 13.59 -0.10
N GLY A 49 5.43 13.31 -1.36
CA GLY A 49 6.42 13.06 -2.41
C GLY A 49 7.04 11.66 -2.38
N THR A 50 6.47 10.72 -1.61
CA THR A 50 6.98 9.35 -1.50
C THR A 50 5.84 8.33 -1.54
N TRP A 51 6.04 7.23 -2.26
CA TRP A 51 5.11 6.11 -2.27
C TRP A 51 5.05 5.42 -0.91
N ARG A 52 3.85 5.29 -0.36
CA ARG A 52 3.57 4.61 0.92
C ARG A 52 2.65 3.43 0.70
N GLU A 53 2.95 2.32 1.35
CA GLU A 53 2.15 1.11 1.29
C GLU A 53 0.75 1.31 1.89
N VAL A 54 -0.24 0.74 1.21
CA VAL A 54 -1.63 0.61 1.66
C VAL A 54 -2.06 -0.83 1.37
N PRO A 55 -2.04 -1.73 2.36
CA PRO A 55 -2.50 -3.11 2.18
C PRO A 55 -3.95 -3.18 1.70
N CYS A 56 -4.23 -4.12 0.80
CA CYS A 56 -5.55 -4.39 0.23
C CYS A 56 -5.88 -5.87 0.43
N ARG A 57 -5.90 -6.33 1.69
CA ARG A 57 -5.97 -7.77 2.02
C ARG A 57 -7.38 -8.36 1.91
N GLY A 58 -8.38 -7.56 1.54
CA GLY A 58 -9.71 -8.05 1.25
C GLY A 58 -9.75 -8.93 0.00
N PRO A 59 -10.82 -9.74 -0.18
CA PRO A 59 -10.90 -10.74 -1.24
C PRO A 59 -10.86 -10.14 -2.66
N LEU A 60 -11.23 -8.87 -2.84
CA LEU A 60 -11.16 -8.20 -4.14
C LEU A 60 -9.80 -7.59 -4.44
N GLY A 61 -8.90 -7.53 -3.45
CA GLY A 61 -7.54 -7.03 -3.61
C GLY A 61 -7.45 -5.55 -4.00
N CYS A 62 -6.31 -5.19 -4.57
CA CYS A 62 -6.08 -3.95 -5.30
C CYS A 62 -6.45 -4.16 -6.77
N ARG A 63 -7.25 -3.23 -7.32
CA ARG A 63 -7.63 -3.24 -8.73
C ARG A 63 -7.54 -1.83 -9.30
N GLU A 64 -6.99 -1.70 -10.50
CA GLU A 64 -6.97 -0.45 -11.24
C GLU A 64 -8.07 -0.46 -12.32
N SER A 65 -8.76 0.66 -12.47
CA SER A 65 -9.56 0.99 -13.65
C SER A 65 -9.11 2.32 -14.23
N ASP A 66 -9.59 2.68 -15.43
CA ASP A 66 -9.28 3.96 -16.07
C ASP A 66 -9.67 5.19 -15.22
N GLU A 67 -10.54 4.99 -14.23
CA GLU A 67 -11.07 6.06 -13.37
C GLU A 67 -10.39 6.13 -11.99
N ALA A 68 -9.97 4.98 -11.43
CA ALA A 68 -9.43 4.94 -10.06
C ALA A 68 -8.76 3.60 -9.70
N VAL A 69 -7.88 3.66 -8.71
CA VAL A 69 -7.45 2.49 -7.95
C VAL A 69 -8.46 2.18 -6.84
N ARG A 70 -8.86 0.91 -6.75
CA ARG A 70 -9.78 0.36 -5.75
C ARG A 70 -9.03 -0.63 -4.87
N CYS A 71 -8.81 -0.26 -3.62
CA CYS A 71 -8.19 -1.11 -2.61
C CYS A 71 -9.27 -1.68 -1.68
N ASP A 72 -9.41 -3.01 -1.65
CA ASP A 72 -10.29 -3.70 -0.70
C ASP A 72 -9.58 -3.88 0.65
N THR A 73 -9.90 -3.00 1.61
CA THR A 73 -9.30 -2.98 2.94
C THR A 73 -10.02 -3.89 3.94
N SER A 74 -11.08 -4.61 3.53
CA SER A 74 -11.90 -5.43 4.44
C SER A 74 -11.14 -6.58 5.13
N GLY A 75 -9.98 -6.98 4.59
CA GLY A 75 -9.08 -7.97 5.18
C GLY A 75 -7.88 -7.39 5.94
N ASN A 76 -7.81 -6.06 6.10
CA ASN A 76 -6.70 -5.43 6.81
C ASN A 76 -6.82 -5.62 8.33
N ALA A 77 -5.69 -5.57 9.01
CA ALA A 77 -5.56 -5.83 10.44
C ALA A 77 -5.04 -4.60 11.20
N ALA A 78 -5.16 -4.65 12.53
CA ALA A 78 -4.56 -3.64 13.39
C ALA A 78 -3.04 -3.55 13.15
N GLY A 79 -2.52 -2.32 13.07
CA GLY A 79 -1.13 -2.03 12.74
C GLY A 79 -0.85 -1.89 11.24
N ASP A 80 -1.75 -2.30 10.35
CA ASP A 80 -1.59 -2.04 8.92
C ASP A 80 -1.70 -0.53 8.64
N ALA A 81 -0.95 -0.06 7.63
CA ALA A 81 -1.11 1.29 7.13
C ALA A 81 -2.49 1.47 6.46
N CYS A 82 -3.06 2.67 6.58
CA CYS A 82 -4.30 3.04 5.91
C CYS A 82 -4.10 4.31 5.08
N SER A 83 -4.94 4.49 4.05
CA SER A 83 -4.86 5.63 3.14
C SER A 83 -5.20 6.95 3.82
N SER A 84 -4.69 8.08 3.32
CA SER A 84 -5.08 9.39 3.86
C SER A 84 -6.59 9.65 3.72
N SER A 85 -7.20 9.12 2.66
CA SER A 85 -8.64 9.13 2.41
C SER A 85 -9.45 8.23 3.37
N SER A 86 -8.77 7.41 4.17
CA SER A 86 -9.39 6.52 5.15
C SER A 86 -9.31 7.07 6.58
N GLU A 87 -8.63 8.18 6.83
CA GLU A 87 -8.51 8.75 8.19
C GLU A 87 -9.88 8.93 8.86
N GLY A 88 -10.00 8.45 10.10
CA GLY A 88 -11.23 8.45 10.88
C GLY A 88 -12.30 7.45 10.43
N ARG A 89 -12.07 6.69 9.35
CA ARG A 89 -13.00 5.64 8.90
C ARG A 89 -12.76 4.34 9.66
N GLY A 90 -13.86 3.69 10.03
CA GLY A 90 -13.86 2.38 10.66
C GLY A 90 -13.94 1.23 9.67
N LEU A 91 -13.43 0.07 10.08
CA LEU A 91 -13.76 -1.24 9.51
C LEU A 91 -13.89 -2.29 10.62
N CYS A 92 -14.56 -3.39 10.32
CA CYS A 92 -14.58 -4.54 11.21
C CYS A 92 -13.28 -5.34 11.09
N ARG A 93 -12.72 -5.75 12.23
CA ARG A 93 -11.64 -6.75 12.26
C ARG A 93 -12.15 -8.04 11.61
N GLN A 94 -11.26 -8.77 10.94
CA GLN A 94 -11.59 -9.95 10.13
C GLN A 94 -12.38 -11.04 10.88
N ASP A 95 -12.24 -11.14 12.20
CA ASP A 95 -12.99 -12.09 13.03
C ASP A 95 -14.40 -11.62 13.40
N GLY A 96 -14.77 -10.39 13.02
CA GLY A 96 -16.05 -9.75 13.34
C GLY A 96 -16.19 -9.35 14.81
N LYS A 97 -15.10 -9.26 15.58
CA LYS A 97 -15.16 -9.06 17.05
C LYS A 97 -14.51 -7.78 17.54
N ALA A 98 -14.15 -6.89 16.63
CA ALA A 98 -13.62 -5.58 16.98
C ALA A 98 -13.82 -4.58 15.85
N VAL A 99 -13.80 -3.30 16.21
CA VAL A 99 -13.71 -2.17 15.28
C VAL A 99 -12.26 -1.71 15.21
N LEU A 100 -11.76 -1.56 13.98
CA LEU A 100 -10.52 -0.86 13.69
C LEU A 100 -10.87 0.51 13.10
N GLU A 101 -10.09 1.53 13.42
CA GLU A 101 -10.22 2.88 12.85
C GLU A 101 -8.86 3.34 12.35
N CYS A 102 -8.83 3.97 11.18
CA CYS A 102 -7.62 4.59 10.67
C CYS A 102 -7.30 5.85 11.47
N ARG A 103 -6.20 5.81 12.22
CA ARG A 103 -5.70 6.91 13.03
C ARG A 103 -4.24 7.17 12.72
N GLN A 104 -3.92 8.38 12.26
CA GLN A 104 -2.54 8.78 11.98
C GLN A 104 -1.85 7.83 10.99
N GLY A 105 -2.59 7.39 9.97
CA GLY A 105 -2.13 6.53 8.89
C GLY A 105 -2.02 5.06 9.26
N THR A 106 -2.49 4.65 10.44
CA THR A 106 -2.44 3.25 10.91
C THR A 106 -3.81 2.79 11.39
N LEU A 107 -4.17 1.54 11.11
CA LEU A 107 -5.38 0.92 11.66
C LEU A 107 -5.17 0.60 13.14
N VAL A 108 -6.00 1.18 14.00
CA VAL A 108 -5.96 0.99 15.45
C VAL A 108 -7.27 0.36 15.90
N GLU A 109 -7.20 -0.66 16.74
CA GLU A 109 -8.39 -1.22 17.38
C GLU A 109 -8.96 -0.21 18.40
N THR A 110 -10.24 0.14 18.24
CA THR A 110 -10.90 1.16 19.06
C THR A 110 -11.95 0.58 19.98
N ALA A 111 -12.49 -0.59 19.65
CA ALA A 111 -13.48 -1.30 20.45
C ALA A 111 -13.42 -2.82 20.19
N THR A 112 -13.76 -3.61 21.21
CA THR A 112 -14.05 -5.04 21.11
C THR A 112 -15.55 -5.24 21.23
N CYS A 113 -16.12 -6.13 20.40
CA CYS A 113 -17.54 -6.47 20.36
C CYS A 113 -17.78 -7.98 20.31
N ALA A 114 -19.02 -8.40 20.59
CA ALA A 114 -19.47 -9.74 20.24
C ALA A 114 -19.68 -9.91 18.74
N SER A 115 -20.20 -8.86 18.07
CA SER A 115 -20.39 -8.79 16.62
C SER A 115 -20.07 -7.40 16.08
N CYS A 116 -19.34 -7.34 14.98
CA CYS A 116 -19.06 -6.14 14.21
C CYS A 116 -19.68 -6.28 12.83
N GLU A 117 -20.54 -5.33 12.46
CA GLU A 117 -21.27 -5.35 11.21
C GLU A 117 -21.04 -4.04 10.44
N VAL A 118 -20.98 -4.14 9.11
CA VAL A 118 -20.89 -2.98 8.22
C VAL A 118 -22.18 -2.88 7.42
N ASP A 119 -22.95 -1.81 7.63
CA ASP A 119 -24.15 -1.49 6.85
C ASP A 119 -23.99 -0.12 6.20
N ASN A 120 -24.13 -0.03 4.87
CA ASN A 120 -24.03 1.24 4.13
C ASN A 120 -22.80 2.12 4.49
N SER A 121 -21.67 1.51 4.85
CA SER A 121 -20.43 2.15 5.34
C SER A 121 -20.43 2.60 6.81
N GLU A 122 -21.52 2.39 7.54
CA GLU A 122 -21.57 2.51 8.99
C GLU A 122 -21.06 1.22 9.63
N VAL A 123 -20.11 1.35 10.55
CA VAL A 123 -19.58 0.23 11.33
C VAL A 123 -20.32 0.19 12.67
N THR A 124 -21.07 -0.88 12.90
CA THR A 124 -21.81 -1.10 14.14
C THR A 124 -21.10 -2.12 15.01
N CYS A 125 -20.84 -1.73 16.25
CA CYS A 125 -20.22 -2.54 17.28
C CYS A 125 -21.30 -3.04 18.24
N GLN A 126 -21.71 -4.30 18.11
CA GLN A 126 -22.73 -4.91 18.96
C GLN A 126 -22.10 -5.56 20.19
N PRO A 127 -22.67 -5.35 21.40
CA PRO A 127 -22.12 -5.88 22.65
C PRO A 127 -22.19 -7.40 22.75
#